data_AF-A0A3Q0J4W3-F1
#
_entry.id   AF-A0A3Q0J4W3-F1
#
_cell.length_a   1.000
_cell.length_b   1.000
_cell.length_c   1.000
_cell.angle_alpha   90.00
_cell.angle_beta   90.00
_cell.angle_gamma   90.00
#
_symmetry.space_group_name_H-M   'P 1'
#
loop_
_entity.id
_entity.type
_entity.pdbx_description
1 polymer ?
#
loop_
_entity_poly.entity_id
_entity_poly.type
_entity_poly.pdbx_seq_one_letter_code
_entity_poly.pdbx_strand_id
1 'polypeptide(L)'
;MLSPKHEFTRRIADYFVTFLNDYNVKFTTACEPLAVGSILWAGKLIPNKSLRSFKTNRDLDGFIPDLTDQMDIKFETYQLKVETLPGRGIFEFSIVYHVETEAFKLKVGDISRINEYGKQASCIYDTFQDLRKFCYCKQQS
;
A
#
# COMPACT_ATOMS: atom_id res chain seq x y z
N MET A 1 -4.60 -17.32 -2.27
CA MET A 1 -3.21 -16.80 -2.23
C MET A 1 -2.94 -16.19 -3.59
N LEU A 2 -2.50 -14.92 -3.66
CA LEU A 2 -2.17 -14.29 -4.94
C LEU A 2 -0.70 -14.60 -5.23
N SER A 3 -0.38 -15.13 -6.40
CA SER A 3 1.01 -15.51 -6.70
C SER A 3 1.88 -14.25 -6.84
N PRO A 4 3.07 -14.18 -6.21
CA PRO A 4 4.02 -13.09 -6.39
C PRO A 4 4.46 -12.89 -7.86
N LYS A 5 4.37 -13.94 -8.68
CA LYS A 5 4.70 -13.90 -10.11
C LYS A 5 3.52 -13.52 -11.01
N HIS A 6 2.34 -13.28 -10.43
CA HIS A 6 1.16 -12.91 -11.19
C HIS A 6 1.27 -11.46 -11.68
N GLU A 7 0.90 -11.19 -12.93
CA GLU A 7 0.97 -9.86 -13.55
C GLU A 7 0.23 -8.79 -12.74
N PHE A 8 -0.96 -9.12 -12.25
CA PHE A 8 -1.72 -8.24 -11.36
C PHE A 8 -0.97 -7.86 -10.08
N THR A 9 -0.23 -8.79 -9.47
CA THR A 9 0.61 -8.48 -8.30
C THR A 9 1.72 -7.50 -8.66
N ARG A 10 2.28 -7.63 -9.86
CA ARG A 10 3.28 -6.70 -10.38
C ARG A 10 2.70 -5.30 -10.59
N ARG A 11 1.51 -5.18 -11.19
CA ARG A 11 0.79 -3.89 -11.33
C ARG A 11 0.61 -3.17 -9.99
N ILE A 12 0.26 -3.91 -8.94
CA ILE A 12 0.13 -3.34 -7.59
C ILE A 12 1.49 -2.83 -7.06
N ALA A 13 2.55 -3.62 -7.22
CA ALA A 13 3.88 -3.25 -6.77
C ALA A 13 4.43 -2.01 -7.53
N ASP A 14 4.17 -1.93 -8.83
CA ASP A 14 4.54 -0.77 -9.65
C ASP A 14 3.77 0.49 -9.22
N TYR A 15 2.45 0.38 -9.02
CA TYR A 15 1.65 1.47 -8.47
C TYR A 15 2.18 1.93 -7.10
N PHE A 16 2.58 0.99 -6.23
CA PHE A 16 3.12 1.29 -4.91
C PHE A 16 4.41 2.14 -4.99
N VAL A 17 5.37 1.80 -5.84
CA VAL A 17 6.61 2.59 -5.95
C VAL A 17 6.36 3.95 -6.61
N THR A 18 5.46 4.03 -7.59
CA THR A 18 5.03 5.32 -8.16
C THR A 18 4.41 6.21 -7.07
N PHE A 19 3.50 5.65 -6.27
CA PHE A 19 2.88 6.36 -5.15
C PHE A 19 3.91 6.87 -4.14
N LEU A 20 4.91 6.06 -3.76
CA LEU A 20 5.97 6.48 -2.84
C LEU A 20 6.83 7.60 -3.43
N ASN A 21 7.22 7.48 -4.70
CA ASN A 21 8.03 8.49 -5.37
C ASN A 21 7.27 9.82 -5.48
N ASP A 22 6.00 9.77 -5.92
CA ASP A 22 5.12 10.94 -6.01
C ASP A 22 4.89 11.58 -4.63
N TYR A 23 4.81 10.76 -3.57
CA TYR A 23 4.69 11.27 -2.21
C TYR A 23 5.99 11.96 -1.76
N ASN A 24 7.14 11.32 -1.94
CA ASN A 24 8.44 11.87 -1.52
C ASN A 24 8.78 13.20 -2.21
N VAL A 25 8.59 13.30 -3.53
CA VAL A 25 8.95 14.51 -4.29
C VAL A 25 8.11 15.74 -3.94
N LYS A 26 6.95 15.56 -3.30
CA LYS A 26 6.14 16.68 -2.76
C LYS A 26 6.84 17.40 -1.60
N PHE A 27 7.76 16.74 -0.91
CA PHE A 27 8.42 17.28 0.27
C PHE A 27 9.91 17.51 0.07
N THR A 28 10.60 16.67 -0.72
CA THR A 28 12.06 16.75 -0.89
C THR A 28 12.53 16.11 -2.19
N THR A 29 13.64 16.63 -2.72
CA THR A 29 14.36 16.07 -3.87
C THR A 29 15.67 15.39 -3.47
N ALA A 30 15.94 15.26 -2.18
CA ALA A 30 17.18 14.68 -1.65
C ALA A 30 17.23 13.13 -1.70
N CYS A 31 16.07 12.49 -1.92
CA CYS A 31 15.95 11.04 -2.00
C CYS A 31 16.03 10.56 -3.46
N GLU A 32 16.61 9.38 -3.67
CA GLU A 32 16.57 8.63 -4.92
C GLU A 32 15.15 8.09 -5.20
N PRO A 33 14.73 8.03 -6.48
CA PRO A 33 13.53 7.29 -6.86
C PRO A 33 13.66 5.81 -6.48
N LEU A 34 12.62 5.27 -5.86
CA LEU A 34 12.52 3.85 -5.55
C LEU A 34 11.95 3.07 -6.74
N ALA A 35 12.45 1.86 -6.93
CA ALA A 35 11.96 0.88 -7.88
C ALA A 35 11.62 -0.43 -7.17
N VAL A 36 10.74 -1.24 -7.76
CA VAL A 36 10.44 -2.58 -7.24
C VAL A 36 11.66 -3.48 -7.45
N GLY A 37 12.26 -3.97 -6.37
CA GLY A 37 13.28 -5.00 -6.41
C GLY A 37 12.67 -6.38 -6.53
N SER A 38 11.87 -6.79 -5.52
CA SER A 38 11.21 -8.08 -5.51
C SER A 38 9.87 -8.05 -4.77
N ILE A 39 8.92 -8.91 -5.18
CA ILE A 39 7.66 -9.12 -4.48
C ILE A 39 7.83 -10.36 -3.60
N LEU A 40 7.92 -10.15 -2.29
CA LEU A 40 8.20 -11.21 -1.32
C LEU A 40 6.92 -11.99 -0.96
N TRP A 41 5.78 -11.31 -0.92
CA TRP A 41 4.49 -11.93 -0.60
C TRP A 41 3.32 -11.11 -1.13
N ALA A 42 2.21 -11.77 -1.46
CA ALA A 42 0.95 -11.12 -1.83
C ALA A 42 -0.27 -11.95 -1.43
N GLY A 43 -1.34 -11.28 -1.01
CA GLY A 43 -2.60 -11.93 -0.63
C GLY A 43 -3.80 -11.03 -0.83
N LYS A 44 -4.94 -11.62 -1.22
CA LYS A 44 -6.24 -10.97 -1.18
C LYS A 44 -6.84 -11.14 0.22
N LEU A 45 -7.24 -10.05 0.85
CA LEU A 45 -7.93 -10.06 2.13
C LEU A 45 -9.42 -10.30 1.90
N ILE A 46 -9.94 -11.40 2.46
CA ILE A 46 -11.35 -11.78 2.35
C ILE A 46 -12.02 -11.46 3.70
N PRO A 47 -13.01 -10.55 3.76
CA PRO A 47 -13.69 -10.21 5.00
C PRO A 47 -14.39 -11.43 5.63
N ASN A 48 -14.19 -11.63 6.93
CA ASN A 48 -14.88 -12.67 7.68
C ASN A 48 -16.40 -12.42 7.70
N LYS A 49 -17.19 -13.48 7.50
CA LYS A 49 -18.49 -13.73 8.18
C LYS A 49 -19.12 -12.51 8.86
N SER A 50 -18.67 -12.31 10.09
CA SER A 50 -19.22 -11.37 11.05
C SER A 50 -18.89 -9.90 10.73
N LEU A 51 -17.78 -9.59 10.06
CA LEU A 51 -17.49 -8.22 9.59
C LEU A 51 -18.44 -7.78 8.47
N ARG A 52 -19.13 -8.72 7.81
CA ARG A 52 -20.15 -8.45 6.79
C ARG A 52 -21.44 -7.90 7.40
N SER A 53 -21.76 -8.25 8.66
CA SER A 53 -22.94 -7.74 9.37
C SER A 53 -22.70 -6.42 10.12
N PHE A 54 -21.46 -5.93 10.21
CA PHE A 54 -21.13 -4.70 10.95
C PHE A 54 -21.01 -3.43 10.08
N LYS A 55 -20.93 -3.54 8.74
CA LYS A 55 -20.91 -2.36 7.84
C LYS A 55 -22.28 -1.66 7.72
N THR A 56 -23.32 -2.21 8.32
CA THR A 56 -24.70 -1.70 8.34
C THR A 56 -25.00 -0.86 9.60
N ASN A 57 -24.12 0.04 10.02
CA ASN A 57 -24.42 0.94 11.15
C ASN A 57 -23.89 2.37 10.94
N ARG A 58 -24.84 3.32 10.94
CA ARG A 58 -24.83 4.77 10.63
C ARG A 58 -25.19 5.06 9.17
N ASP A 59 -26.43 5.42 8.80
CA ASP A 59 -27.40 6.33 9.45
C ASP A 59 -28.88 6.06 9.08
N LEU A 60 -29.79 6.54 9.96
CA LEU A 60 -31.19 7.02 9.75
C LEU A 60 -31.83 6.63 8.40
N ASP A 61 -32.60 5.55 8.25
CA ASP A 61 -34.04 5.50 8.54
C ASP A 61 -34.55 4.09 8.16
N GLY A 62 -35.31 3.41 9.04
CA GLY A 62 -36.23 2.33 8.66
C GLY A 62 -35.63 1.02 8.10
N PHE A 63 -35.48 0.02 8.97
CA PHE A 63 -34.87 -1.28 8.69
C PHE A 63 -35.82 -2.25 7.97
N ILE A 64 -35.46 -2.68 6.75
CA ILE A 64 -35.83 -3.99 6.20
C ILE A 64 -34.52 -4.64 5.70
N PRO A 65 -34.05 -5.73 6.31
CA PRO A 65 -32.84 -6.40 5.84
C PRO A 65 -33.22 -7.22 4.62
N ASP A 66 -32.99 -6.65 3.43
CA ASP A 66 -32.99 -7.43 2.21
C ASP A 66 -31.66 -8.21 2.12
N LEU A 67 -31.75 -9.53 2.30
CA LEU A 67 -30.63 -10.46 2.24
C LEU A 67 -30.49 -11.09 0.85
N THR A 68 -31.14 -10.54 -0.18
CA THR A 68 -31.18 -11.16 -1.52
C THR A 68 -30.20 -10.59 -2.54
N ASP A 69 -29.48 -9.49 -2.24
CA ASP A 69 -28.51 -8.96 -3.20
C ASP A 69 -27.14 -9.64 -3.11
N GLN A 70 -26.83 -10.40 -4.16
CA GLN A 70 -25.49 -10.84 -4.51
C GLN A 70 -24.57 -9.61 -4.55
N MET A 71 -23.72 -9.47 -3.53
CA MET A 71 -22.74 -8.39 -3.40
C MET A 71 -22.05 -8.06 -4.72
N ASP A 72 -22.31 -6.86 -5.24
CA ASP A 72 -21.44 -6.14 -6.16
C ASP A 72 -20.06 -6.00 -5.48
N ILE A 73 -19.12 -6.91 -5.75
CA ILE A 73 -17.73 -6.81 -5.25
C ILE A 73 -17.00 -5.72 -6.04
N LYS A 74 -17.41 -4.46 -5.87
CA LYS A 74 -16.77 -3.31 -6.53
C LYS A 74 -15.37 -3.06 -5.98
N PHE A 75 -15.09 -3.51 -4.76
CA PHE A 75 -13.84 -3.24 -4.05
C PHE A 75 -13.20 -4.51 -3.49
N GLU A 76 -11.92 -4.67 -3.77
CA GLU A 76 -11.10 -5.77 -3.27
C GLU A 76 -9.91 -5.22 -2.52
N THR A 77 -9.55 -5.85 -1.40
CA THR A 77 -8.37 -5.45 -0.63
C THR A 77 -7.26 -6.47 -0.79
N TYR A 78 -6.06 -5.97 -1.06
CA TYR A 78 -4.85 -6.76 -1.20
C TYR A 78 -3.82 -6.32 -0.18
N GLN A 79 -3.02 -7.25 0.31
CA GLN A 79 -1.87 -6.98 1.15
C GLN A 79 -0.63 -7.54 0.46
N LEU A 80 0.45 -6.74 0.40
CA LEU A 80 1.69 -7.12 -0.23
C LEU A 80 2.88 -6.86 0.68
N LYS A 81 3.94 -7.63 0.44
CA LYS A 81 5.29 -7.40 0.96
C LYS A 81 6.24 -7.22 -0.21
N VAL A 82 6.87 -6.05 -0.31
CA VAL A 82 7.72 -5.67 -1.45
C VAL A 82 9.08 -5.18 -0.96
N GLU A 83 10.15 -5.70 -1.54
CA GLU A 83 11.49 -5.12 -1.43
C GLU A 83 11.67 -4.07 -2.53
N THR A 84 12.23 -2.92 -2.18
CA THR A 84 12.52 -1.80 -3.09
C THR A 84 14.03 -1.59 -3.24
N LEU A 85 14.42 -0.96 -4.34
CA LEU A 85 15.78 -0.54 -4.62
C LEU A 85 15.80 0.96 -4.95
N PRO A 86 16.88 1.69 -4.64
CA PRO A 86 18.04 1.26 -3.84
C PRO A 86 17.71 1.06 -2.34
N GLY A 87 18.67 0.57 -1.57
CA GLY A 87 18.56 0.45 -0.10
C GLY A 87 17.87 -0.80 0.44
N ARG A 88 17.28 -1.64 -0.43
CA ARG A 88 16.66 -2.91 -0.04
C ARG A 88 15.61 -2.74 1.06
N GLY A 89 14.85 -1.65 1.01
CA GLY A 89 13.77 -1.39 1.95
C GLY A 89 12.64 -2.39 1.73
N ILE A 90 12.23 -3.09 2.79
CA ILE A 90 11.12 -4.05 2.74
C ILE A 90 9.89 -3.38 3.34
N PHE A 91 8.82 -3.34 2.56
CA PHE A 91 7.57 -2.69 2.92
C PHE A 91 6.43 -3.70 2.96
N GLU A 92 5.53 -3.52 3.92
CA GLU A 92 4.21 -4.13 3.96
C GLU A 92 3.15 -3.04 3.80
N PHE A 93 2.17 -3.28 2.93
CA PHE A 93 1.09 -2.34 2.72
C PHE A 93 -0.22 -3.04 2.34
N SER A 94 -1.34 -2.37 2.64
CA SER A 94 -2.67 -2.76 2.18
C SER A 94 -3.16 -1.78 1.12
N ILE A 95 -3.75 -2.31 0.04
CA ILE A 95 -4.26 -1.51 -1.08
C ILE A 95 -5.67 -1.95 -1.44
N VAL A 96 -6.51 -0.99 -1.80
CA VAL A 96 -7.86 -1.24 -2.31
C VAL A 96 -7.86 -1.13 -3.83
N TYR A 97 -8.40 -2.13 -4.50
CA TYR A 97 -8.63 -2.16 -5.94
C TYR A 97 -10.13 -2.00 -6.22
N HIS A 98 -10.49 -0.98 -6.99
CA HIS A 98 -11.84 -0.81 -7.51
C HIS A 98 -11.94 -1.59 -8.83
N VAL A 99 -12.73 -2.67 -8.84
CA VAL A 99 -12.77 -3.62 -9.96
C VAL A 99 -13.34 -2.98 -11.22
N GLU A 100 -14.43 -2.22 -11.11
CA GLU A 100 -15.10 -1.60 -12.28
C GLU A 100 -14.27 -0.50 -12.94
N THR A 101 -13.58 0.35 -12.17
CA THR A 101 -12.78 1.46 -12.71
C THR A 101 -11.30 1.10 -12.87
N GLU A 102 -10.93 -0.15 -12.57
CA GLU A 102 -9.55 -0.65 -12.48
C GLU A 102 -8.59 0.26 -11.68
N ALA A 103 -9.10 0.94 -10.64
CA ALA A 103 -8.34 1.96 -9.93
C ALA A 103 -7.78 1.44 -8.60
N PHE A 104 -6.50 1.75 -8.32
CA PHE A 104 -5.88 1.49 -7.03
C PHE A 104 -6.02 2.68 -6.09
N LYS A 105 -6.27 2.39 -4.81
CA LYS A 105 -6.27 3.38 -3.72
C LYS A 105 -5.36 2.87 -2.59
N LEU A 106 -4.34 3.67 -2.29
CA LEU A 106 -3.38 3.43 -1.22
C LEU A 106 -3.32 4.66 -0.30
N LYS A 107 -3.25 4.44 1.01
CA LYS A 107 -3.03 5.51 1.99
C LYS A 107 -1.63 5.37 2.56
N VAL A 108 -0.93 6.49 2.75
CA VAL A 108 0.42 6.52 3.33
C VAL A 108 0.46 5.85 4.72
N GLY A 109 -0.61 6.02 5.50
CA GLY A 109 -0.75 5.42 6.83
C GLY A 109 -0.83 3.90 6.83
N ASP A 110 -1.21 3.28 5.70
CA ASP A 110 -1.31 1.82 5.56
C ASP A 110 0.03 1.19 5.11
N ILE A 111 1.10 1.98 5.02
CA ILE A 111 2.43 1.55 4.56
C ILE A 111 3.41 1.50 5.74
N SER A 112 3.94 0.31 5.97
CA SER A 112 4.96 0.04 6.98
C SER A 112 6.26 -0.39 6.33
N ARG A 113 7.39 0.21 6.73
CA ARG A 113 8.71 -0.36 6.44
C ARG A 113 9.08 -1.30 7.56
N ILE A 114 9.37 -2.56 7.23
CA ILE A 114 9.54 -3.63 8.24
C ILE A 114 11.00 -3.94 8.55
N ASN A 115 11.95 -3.43 7.76
CA ASN A 115 13.38 -3.52 8.07
C ASN A 115 13.98 -2.13 8.37
N GLU A 116 15.09 -2.12 9.08
CA GLU A 116 15.77 -0.89 9.48
C GLU A 116 16.18 -0.05 8.24
N TYR A 117 16.02 1.26 8.32
CA TYR A 117 16.56 2.20 7.33
C TYR A 117 17.97 2.69 7.67
N GLY A 118 18.36 2.66 8.95
CA GLY A 118 19.68 3.08 9.41
C GLY A 118 20.05 4.47 8.91
N LYS A 119 21.21 4.59 8.27
CA LYS A 119 21.71 5.86 7.70
C LYS A 119 21.13 6.21 6.32
N GLN A 120 20.30 5.35 5.72
CA GLN A 120 19.84 5.54 4.34
C GLN A 120 19.04 6.83 4.13
N ALA A 121 18.42 7.38 5.19
CA ALA A 121 17.64 8.60 5.16
C ALA A 121 18.32 9.79 5.88
N SER A 122 19.65 9.79 6.02
CA SER A 122 20.40 10.82 6.76
C SER A 122 20.15 12.25 6.26
N CYS A 123 20.04 12.44 4.95
CA CYS A 123 19.78 13.72 4.28
C CYS A 123 18.46 14.40 4.68
N ILE A 124 17.51 13.67 5.29
CA ILE A 124 16.23 14.21 5.77
C ILE A 124 15.97 13.91 7.23
N TYR A 125 17.01 13.49 7.97
CA TYR A 125 16.85 13.03 9.34
C TYR A 125 16.21 14.13 10.20
N ASP A 126 16.74 15.35 10.20
CA ASP A 126 16.26 16.43 11.07
C ASP A 126 15.06 17.21 10.51
N THR A 127 14.65 16.95 9.27
CA THR A 127 13.63 17.77 8.57
C THR A 127 12.31 17.04 8.35
N PHE A 128 12.33 15.76 7.94
CA PHE A 128 11.12 15.02 7.55
C PHE A 128 11.08 13.63 8.16
N GLN A 129 10.75 13.55 9.45
CA GLN A 129 10.79 12.30 10.21
C GLN A 129 9.90 11.18 9.62
N ASP A 130 8.69 11.53 9.18
CA ASP A 130 7.73 10.57 8.61
C ASP A 130 8.15 10.02 7.24
N LEU A 131 9.02 10.74 6.52
CA LEU A 131 9.54 10.33 5.21
C LEU A 131 10.77 9.44 5.32
N ARG A 132 11.41 9.33 6.49
CA ARG A 132 12.63 8.53 6.67
C ARG A 132 12.44 7.09 6.21
N LYS A 133 11.25 6.51 6.43
CA LYS A 133 10.94 5.16 5.94
C LYS A 133 10.94 5.03 4.41
N PHE A 134 10.66 6.11 3.69
CA PHE A 134 10.55 6.11 2.23
C PHE A 134 11.78 6.68 1.50
N CYS A 135 12.77 7.17 2.24
CA CYS A 135 13.92 7.84 1.63
C CYS A 135 15.15 6.93 1.57
N TYR A 136 15.79 6.95 0.41
CA TYR A 136 17.18 6.57 0.24
C TYR A 136 17.93 7.78 -0.30
N CYS A 137 18.89 8.33 0.43
CA CYS A 137 19.57 9.56 0.04
C CYS A 137 20.44 9.37 -1.21
N LYS A 138 20.40 10.38 -2.10
CA LYS A 138 21.23 10.43 -3.32
C LYS A 138 22.72 10.36 -3.04
N GLN A 139 23.14 10.91 -1.92
CA GLN A 139 24.50 10.82 -1.41
C GLN A 139 24.46 10.09 -0.06
N GLN A 140 25.13 8.94 0.00
CA GLN A 140 25.32 8.20 1.24
C GLN A 140 26.59 8.72 1.93
N SER A 141 26.47 9.08 3.20
CA SER A 141 27.54 9.59 4.07
C SER A 141 28.05 8.54 5.04
#